data_AF-M5G6U1-F1
#
_entry.id   AF-M5G6U1-F1
#
_cell.length_a   1.000
_cell.length_b   1.000
_cell.length_c   1.000
_cell.angle_alpha   90.00
_cell.angle_beta   90.00
_cell.angle_gamma   90.00
#
_symmetry.space_group_name_H-M   'P 1'
#
loop_
_entity.id
_entity.type
_entity.pdbx_description
1 polymer ?
#
loop_
_entity_poly.entity_id
_entity_poly.type
_entity_poly.pdbx_seq_one_letter_code
_entity_poly.pdbx_strand_id
1 'polypeptide(L)'
;NYHSKRTVWLLKEIGVPYKIKSYHCLPWRQAPPELKAIHSLRKSPVMQDGYGKLGERGVIIEYLIKKYGKGSFELGKDGWVDNLYYMHFAEGSIIIMGLIFTVGTLLHPPYCEPYL
;
A
#
# COMPACT_ATOMS: atom_id res chain seq x y z
N ASN A 1 -8.32 -4.84 5.14
CA ASN A 1 -7.61 -4.68 3.85
C ASN A 1 -6.28 -5.44 3.94
N TYR A 2 -5.88 -6.19 2.91
CA TYR A 2 -4.59 -6.92 2.87
C TYR A 2 -3.38 -5.97 2.97
N HIS A 3 -3.47 -4.80 2.35
CA HIS A 3 -2.37 -3.83 2.31
C HIS A 3 -1.98 -3.28 3.68
N SER A 4 -2.94 -3.09 4.58
CA SER A 4 -2.67 -2.65 5.95
C SER A 4 -2.13 -3.78 6.84
N LYS A 5 -2.41 -5.06 6.50
CA LYS A 5 -1.90 -6.21 7.25
C LYS A 5 -0.38 -6.34 7.16
N ARG A 6 0.21 -6.07 5.99
CA ARG A 6 1.66 -6.11 5.79
C ARG A 6 2.40 -5.15 6.72
N THR A 7 1.95 -3.90 6.80
CA THR A 7 2.55 -2.89 7.70
C THR A 7 2.41 -3.29 9.16
N VAL A 8 1.23 -3.76 9.58
CA VAL A 8 0.99 -4.22 10.95
C VAL A 8 1.85 -5.44 11.29
N TRP A 9 2.03 -6.36 10.35
CA TRP A 9 2.93 -7.50 10.52
C TRP A 9 4.38 -7.05 10.73
N LEU A 10 4.90 -6.20 9.84
CA LEU A 10 6.27 -5.70 9.96
C LEU A 10 6.51 -4.96 11.28
N LEU A 11 5.55 -4.13 11.72
CA LEU A 11 5.62 -3.45 13.01
C LEU A 11 5.70 -4.45 14.19
N LYS A 12 4.99 -5.58 14.11
CA LYS A 12 5.08 -6.65 15.11
C LYS A 12 6.45 -7.32 15.09
N GLU A 13 6.95 -7.69 13.92
CA GLU A 13 8.25 -8.37 13.79
C GLU A 13 9.41 -7.51 14.29
N ILE A 14 9.40 -6.21 14.00
CA ILE A 14 10.44 -5.28 14.47
C ILE A 14 10.22 -4.89 15.95
N GLY A 15 9.07 -5.25 16.54
CA GLY A 15 8.76 -4.96 17.95
C GLY A 15 8.52 -3.47 18.24
N VAL A 16 8.08 -2.71 17.24
CA VAL A 16 7.78 -1.28 17.41
C VAL A 16 6.38 -1.14 18.02
N PRO A 17 6.20 -0.40 19.13
CA PRO A 17 4.87 -0.12 19.64
C PRO A 17 4.10 0.77 18.67
N TYR A 18 2.86 0.41 18.35
CA TYR A 18 2.01 1.18 17.45
C TYR A 18 0.57 1.23 17.95
N LYS A 19 -0.15 2.27 17.50
CA LYS A 19 -1.60 2.39 17.68
C LYS A 19 -2.29 2.27 16.33
N ILE A 20 -3.24 1.36 16.22
CA ILE A 20 -4.08 1.25 15.02
C ILE A 20 -5.28 2.19 15.19
N LYS A 21 -5.47 3.09 14.22
CA LYS A 21 -6.75 3.77 14.02
C LYS A 21 -7.42 3.21 12.76
N SER A 22 -8.46 2.42 12.98
CA SER A 22 -9.24 1.80 11.90
C SER A 22 -10.28 2.76 11.35
N TYR A 23 -10.41 2.79 10.03
CA TYR A 23 -11.45 3.53 9.32
C TYR A 23 -12.28 2.54 8.53
N HIS A 24 -13.61 2.58 8.72
CA HIS A 24 -14.53 1.77 7.94
C HIS A 24 -14.93 2.54 6.68
N CYS A 25 -14.98 1.81 5.56
CA CYS A 25 -15.53 2.37 4.34
C CYS A 25 -17.03 2.67 4.53
N LEU A 26 -17.47 3.75 3.91
CA LEU A 26 -18.89 4.02 3.68
C LEU A 26 -19.47 3.02 2.66
N PRO A 27 -20.80 3.02 2.42
CA PRO A 27 -21.39 2.22 1.35
C PRO A 27 -20.63 2.37 0.01
N TRP A 28 -20.61 1.32 -0.79
CA TRP A 28 -19.88 1.29 -2.07
C TRP A 28 -18.36 1.44 -1.94
N ARG A 29 -17.79 1.04 -0.80
CA ARG A 29 -16.34 1.08 -0.51
C ARG A 29 -15.73 2.50 -0.55
N GLN A 30 -16.55 3.53 -0.36
CA GLN A 30 -16.06 4.91 -0.36
C GLN A 30 -15.23 5.18 0.90
N ALA A 31 -14.15 5.93 0.74
CA ALA A 31 -13.32 6.35 1.86
C ALA A 31 -14.09 7.37 2.74
N PRO A 32 -14.04 7.24 4.07
CA PRO A 32 -14.70 8.20 4.95
C PRO A 32 -14.07 9.60 4.85
N PRO A 33 -14.83 10.68 5.07
CA PRO A 33 -14.35 12.05 4.94
C PRO A 33 -13.13 12.35 5.81
N GLU A 34 -13.08 11.77 7.01
CA GLU A 34 -11.97 11.90 7.96
C GLU A 34 -10.61 11.48 7.36
N LEU A 35 -10.61 10.54 6.42
CA LEU A 35 -9.39 10.07 5.77
C LEU A 35 -8.77 11.15 4.85
N LYS A 36 -9.56 12.14 4.41
CA LYS A 36 -9.09 13.27 3.60
C LYS A 36 -8.13 14.17 4.38
N ALA A 37 -8.36 14.33 5.68
CA ALA A 37 -7.49 15.09 6.58
C ALA A 37 -6.14 14.38 6.83
N ILE A 38 -6.04 13.10 6.45
CA ILE A 38 -4.87 12.25 6.68
C ILE A 38 -4.07 12.09 5.40
N HIS A 39 -4.74 11.82 4.28
CA HIS A 39 -4.11 11.67 2.99
C HIS A 39 -4.99 12.29 1.90
N SER A 40 -4.39 13.12 1.05
CA SER A 40 -5.09 13.83 -0.03
C SER A 40 -5.89 12.89 -0.94
N LEU A 41 -5.30 11.74 -1.28
CA LEU A 41 -5.96 10.70 -2.09
C LEU A 41 -6.99 9.85 -1.33
N ARG A 42 -7.22 10.09 -0.02
CA ARG A 42 -8.13 9.30 0.84
C ARG A 42 -7.85 7.79 0.76
N LYS A 43 -6.56 7.42 0.72
CA LYS A 43 -6.10 6.03 0.64
C LYS A 43 -5.60 5.55 2.01
N SER A 44 -5.61 4.24 2.18
CA SER A 44 -5.00 3.54 3.31
C SER A 44 -4.11 2.40 2.81
N PRO A 45 -3.05 2.00 3.55
CA PRO A 45 -2.63 2.51 4.86
C PRO A 45 -1.94 3.89 4.79
N VAL A 46 -1.97 4.62 5.91
CA VAL A 46 -1.16 5.81 6.15
C VAL A 46 -0.49 5.62 7.50
N MET A 47 0.81 5.84 7.55
CA MET A 47 1.55 5.83 8.81
C MET A 47 1.77 7.25 9.28
N GLN A 48 1.66 7.48 10.58
CA GLN A 48 2.06 8.74 11.19
C GLN A 48 3.13 8.45 12.22
N ASP A 49 4.22 9.19 12.12
CA ASP A 49 5.37 9.11 13.01
C ASP A 49 5.96 10.52 13.18
N GLY A 50 6.96 10.72 14.05
CA GLY A 50 7.55 12.04 14.34
C GLY A 50 8.06 12.82 13.12
N TYR A 51 8.31 12.15 11.98
CA TYR A 51 8.62 12.80 10.70
C TYR A 51 7.39 13.46 10.04
N GLY A 52 6.19 12.93 10.27
CA GLY A 52 4.96 13.36 9.63
C GLY A 52 4.08 12.19 9.20
N LYS A 53 3.22 12.43 8.21
CA LYS A 53 2.34 11.42 7.62
C LYS A 53 3.00 10.84 6.37
N LEU A 54 3.12 9.52 6.32
CA LEU A 54 3.69 8.77 5.21
C LEU A 54 2.57 7.98 4.52
N GLY A 55 2.31 8.35 3.27
CA GLY A 55 1.58 7.55 2.30
C GLY A 55 2.51 6.62 1.53
N GLU A 56 1.92 5.82 0.63
CA GLU A 56 2.59 4.82 -0.21
C GLU A 56 3.19 3.63 0.55
N ARG A 57 2.85 2.42 0.09
CA ARG A 57 3.12 1.21 0.88
C ARG A 57 4.59 0.83 0.82
N GLY A 58 5.30 1.11 -0.28
CA GLY A 58 6.73 0.88 -0.34
C GLY A 58 7.51 1.79 0.60
N VAL A 59 7.19 3.07 0.59
CA VAL A 59 7.80 4.08 1.47
C VAL A 59 7.61 3.72 2.95
N ILE A 60 6.41 3.33 3.36
CA ILE A 60 6.13 2.92 4.75
C ILE A 60 7.02 1.75 5.19
N ILE A 61 7.18 0.73 4.32
CA ILE A 61 7.96 -0.47 4.65
C ILE A 61 9.45 -0.13 4.76
N GLU A 62 9.99 0.57 3.77
CA GLU A 62 11.40 0.97 3.77
C GLU A 62 11.73 1.88 4.95
N TYR A 63 10.85 2.83 5.27
CA TYR A 63 11.01 3.70 6.43
C TYR A 63 11.07 2.91 7.73
N LEU A 64 10.17 1.94 7.92
CA LEU A 64 10.14 1.12 9.13
C LEU A 64 11.40 0.28 9.30
N ILE A 65 11.86 -0.37 8.23
CA ILE A 65 13.10 -1.16 8.25
C ILE A 65 14.28 -0.24 8.56
N LYS A 66 14.42 0.87 7.84
CA LYS A 66 15.58 1.75 7.96
C LYS A 66 15.66 2.48 9.30
N LYS A 67 14.52 2.90 9.87
CA LYS A 67 14.47 3.64 11.13
C LYS A 67 14.41 2.75 12.36
N TYR A 68 13.64 1.66 12.29
CA TYR A 68 13.34 0.84 13.47
C TYR A 68 13.88 -0.59 13.39
N GLY A 69 14.30 -1.06 12.21
CA GLY A 69 14.71 -2.45 11.98
C GLY A 69 15.94 -2.90 12.79
N LYS A 70 16.82 -1.98 13.19
CA LYS A 70 18.03 -2.27 14.01
C LYS A 70 18.88 -3.43 13.44
N GLY A 71 19.12 -3.46 12.12
CA GLY A 71 19.81 -4.58 11.46
C GLY A 71 18.89 -5.68 10.95
N SER A 72 17.64 -5.75 11.43
CA SER A 72 16.64 -6.69 10.92
C SER A 72 16.16 -6.26 9.55
N PHE A 73 15.96 -7.22 8.65
CA PHE A 73 15.52 -6.99 7.27
C PHE A 73 16.48 -6.11 6.45
N GLU A 74 17.73 -5.94 6.90
CA GLU A 74 18.76 -5.34 6.07
C GLU A 74 19.06 -6.25 4.88
N LEU A 75 19.20 -5.60 3.73
CA LEU A 75 19.50 -6.29 2.49
C LEU A 75 21.00 -6.49 2.40
N GLY A 76 21.42 -7.66 1.91
CA GLY A 76 22.82 -7.90 1.58
C GLY A 76 23.33 -6.88 0.55
N LYS A 77 24.66 -6.85 0.36
CA LYS A 77 25.38 -5.87 -0.48
C LYS A 77 24.73 -5.59 -1.84
N ASP A 78 24.13 -6.61 -2.47
CA ASP A 78 23.49 -6.50 -3.79
C ASP A 78 21.95 -6.57 -3.73
N GLY A 79 21.37 -7.02 -2.60
CA GLY A 79 19.92 -7.21 -2.46
C GLY A 79 19.11 -5.92 -2.43
N TRP A 80 19.76 -4.77 -2.20
CA TRP A 80 19.10 -3.47 -2.25
C TRP A 80 18.64 -3.10 -3.66
N VAL A 81 19.36 -3.54 -4.70
CA VAL A 81 19.00 -3.30 -6.10
C VAL A 81 17.73 -4.08 -6.45
N ASP A 82 17.68 -5.35 -6.06
CA ASP A 82 16.51 -6.20 -6.26
C ASP A 82 15.29 -5.63 -5.53
N ASN A 83 15.46 -5.24 -4.26
CA ASN A 83 14.36 -4.62 -3.51
C ASN A 83 13.87 -3.34 -4.19
N LEU A 84 14.78 -2.45 -4.60
CA LEU A 84 14.41 -1.23 -5.31
C LEU A 84 13.62 -1.56 -6.58
N TYR A 85 14.13 -2.47 -7.40
CA TYR A 85 13.48 -2.89 -8.63
C TYR A 85 12.08 -3.47 -8.38
N TYR A 86 11.95 -4.46 -7.50
CA TYR A 86 10.67 -5.15 -7.27
C TYR A 86 9.64 -4.25 -6.57
N MET A 87 10.08 -3.35 -5.68
CA MET A 87 9.18 -2.39 -5.04
C MET A 87 8.61 -1.40 -6.06
N HIS A 88 9.45 -0.84 -6.93
CA HIS A 88 8.99 0.05 -8.00
C HIS A 88 8.19 -0.69 -9.08
N PHE A 89 8.56 -1.92 -9.43
CA PHE A 89 7.81 -2.73 -10.39
C PHE A 89 6.41 -3.06 -9.89
N ALA A 90 6.27 -3.45 -8.61
CA ALA A 90 4.98 -3.76 -8.01
C ALA A 90 4.06 -2.52 -7.97
N GLU A 91 4.59 -1.35 -7.61
CA GLU A 91 3.76 -0.14 -7.46
C GLU A 91 3.54 0.61 -8.78
N GLY A 92 4.55 0.67 -9.64
CA GLY A 92 4.54 1.42 -10.89
C GLY A 92 4.06 0.61 -12.09
N SER A 93 4.37 -0.68 -12.19
CA SER A 93 3.98 -1.47 -13.37
C SER A 93 2.73 -2.29 -13.11
N ILE A 94 2.73 -3.15 -12.08
CA ILE A 94 1.63 -4.09 -11.85
C ILE A 94 0.32 -3.36 -11.52
N ILE A 95 0.35 -2.36 -10.63
CA ILE A 95 -0.87 -1.63 -10.24
C ILE A 95 -1.40 -0.79 -11.39
N ILE A 96 -0.52 -0.13 -12.14
CA ILE A 96 -0.94 0.70 -13.27
C ILE A 96 -1.57 -0.20 -14.35
N MET A 97 -0.95 -1.33 -14.69
CA MET A 97 -1.54 -2.29 -15.62
C MET A 97 -2.88 -2.83 -15.10
N GLY A 98 -2.95 -3.22 -13.83
CA GLY A 98 -4.20 -3.66 -13.21
C GLY A 98 -5.30 -2.60 -13.26
N LEU A 99 -4.97 -1.32 -13.08
CA LEU A 99 -5.90 -0.20 -13.22
C LEU A 99 -6.36 -0.03 -14.66
N ILE A 100 -5.45 -0.10 -15.63
CA ILE A 100 -5.78 -0.01 -17.06
C ILE A 100 -6.77 -1.12 -17.44
N PHE A 101 -6.51 -2.37 -17.03
CA PHE A 101 -7.44 -3.48 -17.29
C PHE A 101 -8.79 -3.30 -16.58
N THR A 102 -8.78 -2.83 -15.33
CA THR A 102 -10.02 -2.60 -14.57
C THR A 102 -10.87 -1.50 -15.20
N VAL A 103 -10.27 -0.38 -15.58
CA VAL A 103 -11.00 0.72 -16.25
C VAL A 103 -11.44 0.29 -17.64
N GLY A 104 -10.59 -0.40 -18.40
CA GLY A 104 -10.91 -0.93 -19.72
C GLY A 104 -12.14 -1.83 -19.71
N THR A 105 -12.22 -2.77 -18.76
CA THR A 105 -13.37 -3.66 -18.58
C THR A 105 -14.62 -2.95 -18.08
N LEU A 106 -14.49 -1.89 -17.29
CA LEU A 106 -15.64 -1.06 -16.87
C LEU A 106 -16.20 -0.21 -18.02
N LEU A 107 -15.34 0.32 -18.89
CA LEU A 107 -15.75 1.13 -20.04
C LEU A 107 -16.26 0.27 -21.20
N HIS A 108 -15.69 -0.92 -21.38
CA HIS A 108 -16.07 -1.89 -22.42
C HIS A 108 -16.31 -3.24 -21.75
N PRO A 109 -17.44 -3.42 -21.04
CA PRO A 109 -17.78 -4.71 -20.46
C PRO A 109 -17.81 -5.76 -21.56
N PRO A 110 -17.28 -6.97 -21.30
CA PRO A 110 -17.24 -8.03 -22.31
C PRO A 110 -18.64 -8.23 -22.88
N TYR A 111 -18.77 -8.04 -24.20
CA TYR A 111 -20.01 -8.30 -24.91
C TYR A 111 -20.35 -9.77 -24.73
N CYS A 112 -21.51 -10.06 -24.15
CA CYS A 112 -22.07 -11.40 -24.17
C CYS A 112 -22.61 -11.60 -25.59
N GLU A 113 -21.84 -12.26 -26.44
CA GLU A 113 -22.32 -12.67 -27.76
C GLU A 113 -23.49 -13.65 -27.52
N PRO A 114 -24.72 -13.37 -27.98
CA PRO A 114 -25.79 -14.33 -27.84
C PRO A 114 -25.43 -15.55 -28.69
N TYR A 115 -25.16 -16.68 -28.04
CA TYR A 115 -25.05 -17.96 -28.72
C TYR A 115 -26.37 -18.23 -29.46
N LEU A 116 -26.29 -18.41 -30.79
CA LEU A 116 -27.36 -18.95 -31.63
C LEU A 116 -27.51 -20.46 -31.39
#